data_AF-A0A6I1W1B7-F1
#
_entry.id   AF-A0A6I1W1B7-F1
#
_cell.length_a   1.000
_cell.length_b   1.000
_cell.length_c   1.000
_cell.angle_alpha   90.00
_cell.angle_beta   90.00
_cell.angle_gamma   90.00
#
_symmetry.space_group_name_H-M   'P 1'
#
loop_
_entity.id
_entity.type
_entity.pdbx_description
1 polymer ?
#
loop_
_entity_poly.entity_id
_entity_poly.type
_entity_poly.pdbx_seq_one_letter_code
_entity_poly.pdbx_strand_id
1 'polypeptide(L)'
;TPHASLDNNTTWDLVADMERIRLFLGIDKWVLFGGSWGSTLSLAYAQSHPDRVHGLILRGIFLARPQEIEWFYQAGASRLFPDYWQDY
;
A
#
# COMPACT_ATOMS: atom_id res chain seq x y z
N THR A 1 12.46 13.63 -18.71
CA THR A 1 11.54 13.09 -17.69
C THR A 1 11.59 14.00 -16.48
N PRO A 2 10.46 14.35 -15.84
CA PRO A 2 10.48 15.25 -14.70
C PRO A 2 10.86 14.46 -13.44
N HIS A 3 11.92 14.91 -12.77
CA HIS A 3 12.36 14.35 -11.50
C HIS A 3 11.34 14.67 -10.41
N ALA A 4 10.94 13.67 -9.62
CA ALA A 4 9.95 13.78 -8.55
C ALA A 4 8.54 14.26 -8.97
N SER A 5 8.17 14.10 -10.25
CA SER A 5 6.77 14.31 -10.65
C SER A 5 5.87 13.24 -10.04
N LEU A 6 4.63 13.64 -9.76
CA LEU A 6 3.55 12.76 -9.32
C LEU A 6 2.60 12.38 -10.48
N ASP A 7 2.86 12.88 -11.70
CA ASP A 7 2.09 12.52 -12.89
C ASP A 7 2.23 11.02 -13.17
N ASN A 8 1.09 10.33 -13.37
CA ASN A 8 1.01 8.88 -13.55
C ASN A 8 1.63 8.07 -12.39
N ASN A 9 1.58 8.61 -11.17
CA ASN A 9 2.04 7.97 -9.95
C ASN A 9 0.87 7.72 -8.98
N THR A 10 -0.17 7.07 -9.47
CA THR A 10 -1.35 6.69 -8.67
C THR A 10 -1.30 5.20 -8.30
N THR A 11 -2.12 4.79 -7.32
CA THR A 11 -2.27 3.37 -6.98
C THR A 11 -2.66 2.51 -8.20
N TRP A 12 -3.46 3.06 -9.11
CA TRP A 12 -3.92 2.31 -10.29
C TRP A 12 -2.83 2.17 -11.36
N ASP A 13 -1.93 3.15 -11.47
CA ASP A 13 -0.73 3.03 -12.31
C ASP A 13 0.16 1.90 -11.78
N LEU A 14 0.36 1.84 -10.46
CA LEU A 14 1.11 0.76 -9.82
C LEU A 14 0.46 -0.61 -9.99
N VAL A 15 -0.87 -0.70 -9.88
CA VAL A 15 -1.61 -1.95 -10.16
C VAL A 15 -1.43 -2.39 -11.61
N ALA A 16 -1.44 -1.45 -12.57
CA ALA A 16 -1.17 -1.76 -13.97
C ALA A 16 0.28 -2.24 -14.19
N ASP A 17 1.25 -1.66 -13.48
CA ASP A 17 2.64 -2.12 -13.52
C ASP A 17 2.81 -3.53 -12.95
N MET A 18 2.06 -3.88 -11.92
CA MET A 18 2.03 -5.27 -11.41
C MET A 18 1.56 -6.25 -12.50
N GLU A 19 0.50 -5.93 -13.25
CA GLU A 19 0.07 -6.78 -14.38
C GLU A 19 1.13 -6.86 -15.49
N ARG A 20 1.81 -5.74 -15.82
CA ARG A 20 2.90 -5.74 -16.80
C ARG A 20 4.03 -6.68 -16.38
N ILE A 21 4.43 -6.63 -15.11
CA ILE A 21 5.46 -7.52 -14.55
C ILE A 21 4.99 -8.98 -14.58
N ARG A 22 3.76 -9.26 -14.12
CA ARG A 22 3.19 -10.60 -14.08
C ARG A 22 3.17 -11.24 -15.47
N LEU A 23 2.71 -10.49 -16.48
CA LEU A 23 2.65 -10.93 -17.87
C LEU A 23 4.04 -11.10 -18.48
N PHE A 24 4.95 -10.16 -18.25
CA PHE A 24 6.34 -10.23 -18.73
C PHE A 24 7.06 -11.48 -18.21
N LEU A 25 6.80 -11.86 -16.96
CA LEU A 25 7.36 -13.05 -16.34
C LEU A 25 6.60 -14.35 -16.66
N GLY A 26 5.48 -14.28 -17.39
CA GLY A 26 4.67 -15.45 -17.72
C GLY A 26 3.98 -16.12 -16.52
N ILE A 27 3.69 -15.36 -15.46
CA ILE A 27 3.10 -15.87 -14.22
C ILE A 27 1.57 -15.86 -14.36
N ASP A 28 0.88 -17.01 -14.31
CA ASP A 28 -0.60 -17.03 -14.43
C ASP A 28 -1.29 -16.41 -13.20
N LYS A 29 -0.91 -16.89 -12.01
CA LYS A 29 -1.35 -16.36 -10.71
C LYS A 29 -0.17 -16.32 -9.73
N TRP A 30 -0.24 -15.44 -8.74
CA TRP A 30 0.82 -15.27 -7.75
C TRP A 30 0.32 -15.05 -6.33
N VAL A 31 1.22 -15.26 -5.36
CA VAL A 31 1.01 -14.86 -3.96
C VAL A 31 1.56 -13.45 -3.80
N LEU A 32 0.76 -12.54 -3.25
CA LEU A 32 1.21 -11.19 -2.94
C LEU A 32 1.70 -11.11 -1.50
N PHE A 33 2.96 -10.71 -1.34
CA PHE A 33 3.53 -10.40 -0.03
C PHE A 33 3.64 -8.88 0.10
N GLY A 34 2.92 -8.28 1.04
CA GLY A 34 2.82 -6.83 1.17
C GLY A 34 2.77 -6.35 2.61
N GLY A 35 3.69 -5.46 2.99
CA GLY A 35 3.71 -4.86 4.33
C GLY A 35 3.59 -3.34 4.31
N SER A 36 2.98 -2.75 5.34
CA SER A 36 2.74 -1.29 5.40
C SER A 36 1.99 -0.82 4.15
N TRP A 37 2.47 0.20 3.43
CA TRP A 37 1.91 0.61 2.13
C TRP A 37 1.76 -0.57 1.14
N GLY A 38 2.69 -1.53 1.16
CA GLY A 38 2.61 -2.73 0.34
C GLY A 38 1.36 -3.58 0.65
N SER A 39 0.80 -3.51 1.86
CA SER A 39 -0.48 -4.17 2.16
C SER A 39 -1.65 -3.47 1.47
N THR A 40 -1.65 -2.13 1.41
CA THR A 40 -2.65 -1.36 0.65
C THR A 40 -2.61 -1.74 -0.82
N LEU A 41 -1.41 -1.72 -1.43
CA LEU A 41 -1.24 -2.05 -2.84
C LEU A 41 -1.62 -3.50 -3.14
N SER A 42 -1.24 -4.44 -2.26
CA SER A 42 -1.61 -5.86 -2.43
C SER A 42 -3.13 -6.07 -2.38
N LEU A 43 -3.82 -5.38 -1.47
CA LEU A 43 -5.29 -5.42 -1.39
C LEU A 43 -5.95 -4.79 -2.61
N ALA A 44 -5.47 -3.63 -3.07
CA ALA A 44 -5.98 -2.96 -4.27
C ALA A 44 -5.82 -3.83 -5.53
N TYR A 45 -4.66 -4.50 -5.69
CA TYR A 45 -4.47 -5.46 -6.77
C TYR A 45 -5.42 -6.65 -6.64
N ALA A 46 -5.51 -7.26 -5.46
CA ALA A 46 -6.35 -8.46 -5.27
C ALA A 46 -7.85 -8.18 -5.47
N GLN A 47 -8.32 -6.98 -5.12
CA GLN A 47 -9.69 -6.55 -5.36
C GLN A 47 -9.99 -6.33 -6.84
N SER A 48 -9.02 -5.86 -7.63
CA SER A 48 -9.18 -5.60 -9.07
C SER A 48 -8.90 -6.82 -9.95
N HIS A 49 -8.07 -7.75 -9.48
CA HIS A 49 -7.63 -8.94 -10.21
C HIS A 49 -7.75 -10.22 -9.34
N PRO A 50 -8.94 -10.53 -8.79
CA PRO A 50 -9.10 -11.65 -7.86
C PRO A 50 -8.70 -13.00 -8.47
N ASP A 51 -8.94 -13.18 -9.78
CA ASP A 51 -8.60 -14.41 -10.49
C ASP A 51 -7.09 -14.61 -10.69
N ARG A 52 -6.28 -13.58 -10.45
CA ARG A 52 -4.80 -13.60 -10.61
C ARG A 52 -4.05 -13.82 -9.31
N VAL A 53 -4.75 -13.99 -8.19
CA VAL A 53 -4.13 -14.12 -6.85
C VAL A 53 -4.34 -15.53 -6.30
N HIS A 54 -3.25 -16.19 -5.91
CA HIS A 54 -3.28 -17.45 -5.17
C HIS A 54 -3.45 -17.26 -3.66
N GLY A 55 -2.92 -16.16 -3.12
CA GLY A 55 -3.01 -15.85 -1.71
C GLY A 55 -2.36 -14.52 -1.36
N LEU A 56 -2.60 -14.07 -0.13
CA LEU A 56 -2.07 -12.81 0.42
C LEU A 56 -1.30 -13.10 1.70
N ILE A 57 -0.09 -12.54 1.80
CA ILE A 57 0.69 -12.51 3.04
C ILE A 57 0.91 -11.04 3.39
N LEU A 58 0.11 -10.55 4.34
CA LEU A 58 0.07 -9.13 4.69
C LEU A 58 0.64 -8.88 6.08
N ARG A 59 1.39 -7.79 6.27
CA ARG A 59 2.02 -7.43 7.55
C ARG A 59 1.91 -5.94 7.85
N GLY A 60 1.64 -5.56 9.10
CA GLY A 60 1.55 -4.14 9.49
C GLY A 60 0.53 -3.42 8.62
N ILE A 61 -0.72 -3.88 8.71
CA ILE A 61 -1.78 -3.51 7.78
C ILE A 61 -2.00 -2.00 7.78
N PHE A 62 -2.05 -1.46 6.57
CA PHE A 62 -2.42 -0.08 6.29
C PHE A 62 -3.49 -0.10 5.19
N LEU A 63 -4.65 0.52 5.44
CA LEU A 63 -5.75 0.60 4.47
C LEU A 63 -5.88 1.99 3.85
N ALA A 64 -4.94 2.90 4.16
CA ALA A 64 -4.94 4.29 3.70
C ALA A 64 -6.24 5.05 4.01
N ARG A 65 -6.93 4.70 5.10
CA ARG A 65 -8.13 5.40 5.54
C ARG A 65 -7.76 6.77 6.13
N PRO A 66 -8.64 7.78 6.07
CA PRO A 66 -8.38 9.09 6.66
C PRO A 66 -7.90 9.02 8.11
N GLN A 67 -8.50 8.15 8.93
CA GLN A 67 -8.11 7.97 10.34
C GLN A 67 -6.72 7.35 10.51
N GLU A 68 -6.29 6.49 9.59
CA GLU A 68 -4.95 5.89 9.63
C GLU A 68 -3.88 6.90 9.19
N ILE A 69 -4.20 7.74 8.21
CA ILE A 69 -3.35 8.87 7.79
C ILE A 69 -3.20 9.87 8.93
N GLU A 70 -4.31 10.25 9.58
CA GLU A 70 -4.30 11.13 10.74
C GLU A 70 -3.50 10.53 11.91
N TRP A 71 -3.71 9.24 12.19
CA TRP A 71 -2.93 8.54 13.21
C TRP A 71 -1.43 8.56 12.92
N PHE A 72 -1.03 8.35 11.66
CA PHE A 72 0.37 8.25 11.27
C PHE A 72 1.09 9.61 11.21
N TYR A 73 0.41 10.65 10.72
CA TYR A 73 1.04 11.95 10.44
C TYR A 73 0.67 13.07 11.40
N GLN A 74 -0.46 12.98 12.11
CA GLN A 74 -1.00 14.09 12.90
C GLN A 74 -1.01 13.76 14.39
N ALA A 75 -1.89 12.84 14.80
CA ALA A 75 -2.24 12.68 16.20
C ALA A 75 -2.46 11.20 16.54
N GLY A 76 -1.38 10.42 16.52
CA GLY A 76 -1.42 9.02 16.91
C GLY A 76 -0.56 8.67 18.10
N ALA A 77 0.76 8.61 17.91
CA ALA A 77 1.68 8.28 18.98
C ALA A 77 1.49 9.16 20.24
N SER A 78 1.13 10.44 20.05
CA SER A 78 0.77 11.37 21.13
C SER A 78 -0.39 10.90 22.02
N ARG A 79 -1.30 10.06 21.52
CA ARG A 79 -2.39 9.48 22.33
C ARG A 79 -1.92 8.32 23.22
N LEU A 80 -0.83 7.65 22.84
CA LEU A 80 -0.26 6.53 23.59
C LEU A 80 0.84 6.97 24.56
N PHE A 81 1.58 8.00 24.20
CA PHE A 81 2.74 8.50 24.94
C PHE A 81 2.62 10.00 25.21
N PRO A 82 1.50 10.48 25.80
CA PRO A 82 1.22 11.92 25.90
C PRO A 82 2.34 12.70 26.59
N ASP A 83 3.02 12.12 27.58
CA ASP A 83 4.08 12.79 28.34
C ASP A 83 5.27 13.21 27.47
N TYR A 84 5.60 12.42 26.44
CA TYR A 84 6.70 12.73 25.52
C TYR A 84 6.31 13.77 24.45
N TRP A 85 5.02 14.08 24.33
CA TRP A 85 4.48 15.02 23.35
C TRP A 85 4.02 16.35 23.98
N GLN A 86 4.15 16.55 25.30
CA GLN A 86 3.72 17.79 25.96
C GLN A 86 4.47 19.05 25.48
N ASP A 87 5.71 18.88 25.00
CA ASP A 87 6.59 19.99 24.61
C ASP A 87 6.49 20.35 23.11
N TYR A 88 5.65 19.65 22.32
CA TYR A 88 5.52 19.79 20.86
C TYR A 88 4.09 20.13 20.44
#